data_AF-A0A964LI16-F1
#
_entry.id   AF-A0A964LI16-F1
#
_cell.length_a   1.000
_cell.length_b   1.000
_cell.length_c   1.000
_cell.angle_alpha   90.00
_cell.angle_beta   90.00
_cell.angle_gamma   90.00
#
_symmetry.space_group_name_H-M   'P 1'
#
loop_
_entity.id
_entity.type
_entity.pdbx_description
1 polymer ?
#
loop_
_entity_poly.entity_id
_entity_poly.type
_entity_poly.pdbx_seq_one_letter_code
_entity_poly.pdbx_strand_id
1 'polypeptide(L)'
;MAAALVTRQPRVLVVLLGETDEWAHQRRYDRCLDAALRADHFIRQLWEAAQALPDARGRTSLLISADHGRGPGRDWTDHGVDVLPADRIWMAVMGPKILPNDDLRRQSGTQSQFAATIAMLVGESWQSARPGAAAPLRIK
;
A
#
# COMPACT_ATOMS: atom_id res chain seq x y z
N MET A 1 -11.50 3.10 -11.51
CA MET A 1 -11.22 2.36 -10.26
C MET A 1 -12.44 2.26 -9.34
N ALA A 2 -13.04 3.37 -8.90
CA ALA A 2 -14.23 3.34 -8.04
C ALA A 2 -15.43 2.55 -8.61
N ALA A 3 -15.63 2.56 -9.94
CA ALA A 3 -16.71 1.79 -10.58
C ALA A 3 -16.69 0.29 -10.24
N ALA A 4 -15.51 -0.36 -10.24
CA ALA A 4 -15.41 -1.78 -9.92
C ALA A 4 -15.81 -2.08 -8.46
N LEU A 5 -15.48 -1.17 -7.54
CA LEU A 5 -15.88 -1.27 -6.13
C LEU A 5 -17.40 -1.21 -5.99
N VAL A 6 -18.05 -0.30 -6.73
CA VAL A 6 -19.51 -0.13 -6.71
C VAL A 6 -20.24 -1.30 -7.39
N THR A 7 -19.80 -1.71 -8.59
CA THR A 7 -20.55 -2.68 -9.40
C THR A 7 -20.30 -4.13 -8.98
N ARG A 8 -19.11 -4.44 -8.44
CA ARG A 8 -18.73 -5.81 -8.10
C ARG A 8 -18.62 -6.08 -6.61
N GLN A 9 -18.47 -5.03 -5.79
CA GLN A 9 -18.31 -5.12 -4.34
C GLN A 9 -17.37 -6.27 -3.90
N PRO A 10 -16.13 -6.32 -4.42
CA PRO A 10 -15.23 -7.43 -4.17
C PRO A 10 -14.81 -7.50 -2.69
N ARG A 11 -14.57 -8.73 -2.18
CA ARG A 11 -14.00 -8.93 -0.83
C ARG A 11 -12.57 -8.37 -0.72
N VAL A 12 -11.81 -8.40 -1.81
CA VAL A 12 -10.46 -7.82 -1.93
C VAL A 12 -10.31 -7.16 -3.30
N LEU A 13 -9.79 -5.93 -3.32
CA LEU A 13 -9.41 -5.20 -4.52
C LEU A 13 -7.91 -4.86 -4.43
N VAL A 14 -7.15 -5.21 -5.46
CA VAL A 14 -5.73 -4.83 -5.59
C VAL A 14 -5.62 -3.82 -6.73
N VAL A 15 -4.91 -2.73 -6.47
CA VAL A 15 -4.61 -1.68 -7.44
C VAL A 15 -3.11 -1.49 -7.45
N LEU A 16 -2.50 -1.54 -8.64
CA LEU A 16 -1.08 -1.31 -8.84
C LEU A 16 -0.91 0.01 -9.60
N LEU A 17 -0.10 0.92 -9.05
CA LEU A 17 0.15 2.24 -9.60
C LEU A 17 1.66 2.34 -9.91
N GLY A 18 2.04 2.22 -11.19
CA GLY A 18 3.45 2.17 -11.61
C GLY A 18 4.02 3.48 -12.16
N GLU A 19 3.20 4.52 -12.34
CA GLU A 19 3.62 5.73 -13.07
C GLU A 19 4.82 6.43 -12.42
N THR A 20 4.91 6.48 -11.08
CA THR A 20 6.05 7.09 -10.39
C THR A 20 7.37 6.37 -10.71
N ASP A 21 7.32 5.06 -10.92
CA ASP A 21 8.49 4.27 -11.28
C ASP A 21 8.94 4.56 -12.72
N GLU A 22 8.00 4.46 -13.67
CA GLU A 22 8.23 4.73 -15.08
C GLU A 22 8.84 6.13 -15.31
N TRP A 23 8.24 7.16 -14.70
CA TRP A 23 8.71 8.53 -14.90
C TRP A 23 10.07 8.81 -14.26
N ALA A 24 10.37 8.15 -13.16
CA ALA A 24 11.64 8.33 -12.49
C ALA A 24 12.78 7.62 -13.27
N HIS A 25 12.54 6.46 -13.89
CA HIS A 25 13.47 5.86 -14.87
C HIS A 25 13.76 6.79 -16.04
N GLN A 26 12.74 7.51 -16.54
CA GLN A 26 12.88 8.49 -17.61
C GLN A 26 13.48 9.84 -17.17
N ARG A 27 13.90 9.99 -15.90
CA ARG A 27 14.42 11.23 -15.32
C ARG A 27 13.44 12.41 -15.39
N ARG A 28 12.13 12.12 -15.43
CA ARG A 28 11.05 13.10 -15.47
C ARG A 28 10.52 13.38 -14.07
N TYR A 29 11.29 14.16 -13.31
CA TYR A 29 10.94 14.48 -11.92
C TYR A 29 9.57 15.18 -11.83
N ASP A 30 9.28 16.07 -12.77
CA ASP A 30 7.98 16.73 -12.92
C ASP A 30 6.83 15.72 -13.05
N ARG A 31 6.99 14.72 -13.93
CA ARG A 31 5.97 13.67 -14.13
C ARG A 31 5.89 12.71 -12.94
N CYS A 32 6.99 12.46 -12.25
CA CYS A 32 7.00 11.69 -11.02
C CYS A 32 6.16 12.37 -9.94
N LEU A 33 6.30 13.70 -9.77
CA LEU A 33 5.47 14.48 -8.85
C LEU A 33 3.98 14.47 -9.26
N ASP A 34 3.69 14.68 -10.54
CA ASP A 34 2.32 14.60 -11.07
C ASP A 34 1.68 13.23 -10.80
N ALA A 35 2.45 12.15 -11.00
CA ALA A 35 2.01 10.78 -10.76
C ALA A 35 1.78 10.51 -9.27
N ALA A 36 2.66 10.99 -8.39
CA ALA A 36 2.49 10.86 -6.94
C ALA A 36 1.22 11.57 -6.45
N LEU A 37 0.96 12.80 -6.94
CA LEU A 37 -0.26 13.54 -6.63
C LEU A 37 -1.51 12.82 -7.15
N ARG A 38 -1.43 12.22 -8.34
CA ARG A 38 -2.51 11.44 -8.92
C ARG A 38 -2.80 10.16 -8.13
N ALA A 39 -1.76 9.49 -7.64
CA ALA A 39 -1.89 8.33 -6.76
C ALA A 39 -2.61 8.70 -5.47
N ASP A 40 -2.26 9.83 -4.84
CA ASP A 40 -2.95 10.36 -3.67
C ASP A 40 -4.44 10.62 -3.95
N HIS A 41 -4.76 11.25 -5.09
CA HIS A 41 -6.15 11.43 -5.52
C HIS A 41 -6.90 10.11 -5.74
N PHE A 42 -6.26 9.08 -6.30
CA PHE A 42 -6.88 7.76 -6.46
C PHE A 42 -7.13 7.07 -5.12
N ILE A 43 -6.20 7.18 -4.17
CA ILE A 43 -6.37 6.67 -2.80
C ILE A 43 -7.59 7.34 -2.15
N ARG A 44 -7.71 8.67 -2.26
CA ARG A 44 -8.88 9.42 -1.77
C ARG A 44 -10.17 8.93 -2.42
N GLN A 45 -10.22 8.81 -3.74
CA GLN A 45 -11.42 8.36 -4.47
C GLN A 45 -11.84 6.94 -4.07
N LEU A 46 -10.89 6.02 -3.90
CA LEU A 46 -11.18 4.67 -3.43
C LEU A 46 -11.77 4.68 -2.02
N TRP A 47 -11.21 5.50 -1.12
CA TRP A 47 -11.71 5.61 0.24
C TRP A 47 -13.11 6.22 0.29
N GLU A 48 -13.33 7.35 -0.39
CA GLU A 48 -14.63 8.01 -0.47
C GLU A 48 -15.69 7.08 -1.07
N ALA A 49 -15.35 6.35 -2.14
CA ALA A 49 -16.25 5.36 -2.73
C ALA A 49 -16.59 4.22 -1.76
N ALA A 50 -15.61 3.70 -1.00
CA ALA A 50 -15.85 2.69 0.02
C ALA A 50 -16.76 3.20 1.15
N GLN A 51 -16.59 4.46 1.58
CA GLN A 51 -17.43 5.04 2.63
C GLN A 51 -18.85 5.39 2.14
N ALA A 52 -19.05 5.59 0.84
CA ALA A 52 -20.37 5.85 0.26
C ALA A 52 -21.24 4.59 0.11
N LEU A 53 -20.64 3.40 0.09
CA LEU A 53 -21.36 2.13 -0.04
C LEU A 53 -21.80 1.60 1.34
N PRO A 54 -23.11 1.40 1.61
CA PRO A 54 -23.58 0.91 2.90
C PRO A 54 -22.91 -0.39 3.37
N ASP A 55 -22.65 -1.32 2.45
CA ASP A 55 -22.06 -2.63 2.75
C ASP A 55 -20.55 -2.59 3.01
N ALA A 56 -19.86 -1.52 2.57
CA ALA A 56 -18.41 -1.35 2.71
C ALA A 56 -18.03 -0.32 3.79
N ARG A 57 -18.90 0.67 4.03
CA ARG A 57 -18.71 1.72 5.02
C ARG A 57 -18.48 1.14 6.41
N GLY A 58 -17.42 1.60 7.09
CA GLY A 58 -17.05 1.10 8.41
C GLY A 58 -16.63 -0.39 8.45
N ARG A 59 -16.41 -1.02 7.29
CA ARG A 59 -15.97 -2.42 7.16
C ARG A 59 -14.72 -2.56 6.28
N THR A 60 -14.46 -1.61 5.40
CA THR A 60 -13.27 -1.58 4.54
C THR A 60 -12.01 -1.11 5.28
N SER A 61 -10.89 -1.79 5.03
CA SER A 61 -9.55 -1.31 5.36
C SER A 61 -8.75 -1.11 4.07
N LEU A 62 -7.89 -0.09 4.06
CA LEU A 62 -6.89 0.16 3.02
C LEU A 62 -5.52 -0.18 3.59
N LEU A 63 -4.75 -0.96 2.84
CA LEU A 63 -3.34 -1.24 3.09
C LEU A 63 -2.57 -0.82 1.84
N ILE A 64 -1.58 0.05 2.02
CA ILE A 64 -0.83 0.71 0.94
C ILE A 64 0.66 0.50 1.18
N SER A 65 1.41 0.23 0.12
CA SER A 65 2.88 0.10 0.16
C SER A 65 3.46 0.38 -1.21
N ALA A 66 4.77 0.64 -1.23
CA ALA A 66 5.60 0.41 -2.41
C ALA A 66 6.23 -0.98 -2.35
N ASP A 67 6.64 -1.51 -3.50
CA ASP A 67 7.40 -2.76 -3.61
C ASP A 67 8.91 -2.54 -3.46
N HIS A 68 9.41 -1.36 -3.85
CA HIS A 68 10.77 -0.92 -3.58
C HIS A 68 10.85 0.60 -3.40
N GLY A 69 11.98 1.05 -2.85
CA GLY A 69 12.37 2.45 -2.78
C GLY A 69 13.17 2.86 -4.02
N ARG A 70 13.94 3.94 -3.87
CA ARG A 70 14.81 4.52 -4.91
C ARG A 70 16.12 5.02 -4.32
N GLY A 71 17.15 5.16 -5.16
CA GLY A 71 18.45 5.70 -4.76
C GLY A 71 18.40 7.18 -4.36
N PRO A 72 19.39 7.68 -3.60
CA PRO A 72 19.47 9.08 -3.21
C PRO A 72 20.13 9.94 -4.30
N GLY A 73 19.91 11.25 -4.26
CA GLY A 73 20.66 12.20 -5.07
C GLY A 73 20.50 11.96 -6.57
N ARG A 74 21.58 11.54 -7.25
CA ARG A 74 21.56 11.25 -8.70
C ARG A 74 20.96 9.88 -9.02
N ASP A 75 20.91 8.99 -8.04
CA ASP A 75 20.46 7.60 -8.20
C ASP A 75 18.95 7.44 -7.98
N TRP A 76 18.22 8.54 -7.80
CA TRP A 76 16.75 8.55 -7.69
C TRP A 76 16.05 7.99 -8.93
N THR A 77 16.76 7.86 -10.04
CA THR A 77 16.24 7.31 -11.28
C THR A 77 16.29 5.79 -11.31
N ASP A 78 16.91 5.15 -10.31
CA ASP A 78 17.16 3.71 -10.31
C ASP A 78 16.75 3.06 -8.96
N HIS A 79 16.72 1.74 -8.96
CA HIS A 79 16.45 0.89 -7.80
C HIS A 79 17.05 -0.50 -7.99
N GLY A 80 17.17 -1.28 -6.92
CA GLY A 80 17.72 -2.63 -6.96
C GLY A 80 18.74 -2.87 -5.86
N VAL A 81 19.29 -4.09 -5.81
CA VAL A 81 20.22 -4.52 -4.75
C VAL A 81 21.52 -3.70 -4.72
N ASP A 82 21.92 -3.16 -5.87
CA ASP A 82 23.14 -2.35 -6.01
C ASP A 82 22.89 -0.85 -5.81
N VAL A 83 21.62 -0.43 -5.65
CA VAL A 83 21.23 0.97 -5.47
C VAL A 83 20.81 1.16 -4.03
N LEU A 84 21.73 1.57 -3.16
CA LEU A 84 21.44 1.73 -1.74
C LEU A 84 21.03 3.18 -1.39
N PRO A 85 19.98 3.42 -0.58
CA PRO A 85 19.09 2.46 0.09
C PRO A 85 17.72 2.32 -0.62
N ALA A 86 17.70 1.81 -1.86
CA ALA A 86 16.46 1.58 -2.61
C ALA A 86 15.61 0.40 -2.08
N ASP A 87 16.04 -0.25 -1.01
CA ASP A 87 15.27 -1.24 -0.25
C ASP A 87 14.28 -0.60 0.75
N ARG A 88 14.38 0.72 0.97
CA ARG A 88 13.50 1.43 1.91
C ARG A 88 12.15 1.76 1.28
N ILE A 89 11.11 1.10 1.79
CA ILE A 89 9.70 1.36 1.46
C ILE A 89 8.96 1.98 2.65
N TRP A 90 7.73 2.42 2.39
CA TRP A 90 6.77 2.80 3.42
C TRP A 90 5.53 1.92 3.30
N MET A 91 4.84 1.73 4.43
CA MET A 91 3.54 1.08 4.48
C MET A 91 2.58 1.99 5.24
N ALA A 92 1.33 2.06 4.79
CA ALA A 92 0.25 2.73 5.49
C ALA A 92 -0.96 1.82 5.58
N VAL A 93 -1.70 1.95 6.67
CA VAL A 93 -2.91 1.18 6.90
C VAL A 93 -3.99 2.07 7.52
N MET A 94 -5.21 1.99 6.99
CA MET A 94 -6.34 2.80 7.42
C MET A 94 -7.61 1.95 7.45
N GLY A 95 -8.44 2.11 8.47
CA GLY A 95 -9.68 1.35 8.59
C GLY A 95 -10.36 1.50 9.95
N PRO A 96 -11.60 1.00 10.08
CA PRO A 96 -12.46 1.19 11.25
C PRO A 96 -11.92 0.55 12.54
N LYS A 97 -11.09 -0.49 12.41
CA LYS A 97 -10.52 -1.25 13.54
C LYS A 97 -9.01 -1.01 13.70
N ILE A 98 -8.50 0.04 13.08
CA ILE A 98 -7.09 0.41 13.11
C ILE A 98 -7.01 1.68 13.93
N LEU A 99 -6.52 1.57 15.15
CA LEU A 99 -6.34 2.71 16.04
C LEU A 99 -5.06 3.45 15.63
N PRO A 100 -5.13 4.73 15.25
CA PRO A 100 -3.93 5.53 15.07
C PRO A 100 -3.26 5.64 16.42
N ASN A 101 -2.15 4.93 16.59
CA ASN A 101 -1.35 5.03 17.78
C ASN A 101 0.12 5.23 17.39
N ASP A 102 0.82 5.75 18.38
CA ASP A 102 2.20 6.16 18.31
C ASP A 102 3.14 4.97 18.07
N ASP A 103 2.74 3.77 18.53
CA ASP A 103 3.49 2.55 18.32
C ASP A 103 3.40 2.06 16.87
N LEU A 104 2.22 2.14 16.24
CA LEU A 104 2.04 1.85 14.82
C LEU A 104 2.88 2.78 13.95
N ARG A 105 3.00 4.07 14.32
CA ARG A 105 3.82 5.05 13.60
C ARG A 105 5.31 4.81 13.75
N ARG A 106 5.75 4.29 14.90
CA ARG A 106 7.17 3.99 15.19
C ARG A 106 7.57 2.57 14.81
N GLN A 107 6.61 1.72 14.48
CA GLN A 107 6.87 0.33 14.13
C GLN A 107 7.66 0.26 12.81
N SER A 108 8.79 -0.44 12.85
CA SER A 108 9.46 -0.92 11.63
C SER A 108 8.75 -2.17 11.12
N GLY A 109 8.56 -2.26 9.80
CA GLY A 109 8.02 -3.44 9.14
C GLY A 109 8.74 -3.72 7.83
N THR A 110 8.60 -4.94 7.33
CA THR A 110 9.17 -5.36 6.05
C THR A 110 8.07 -5.75 5.07
N GLN A 111 8.38 -5.71 3.78
CA GLN A 111 7.44 -6.10 2.72
C GLN A 111 6.90 -7.53 2.89
N SER A 112 7.65 -8.43 3.53
CA SER A 112 7.23 -9.82 3.76
C SER A 112 5.98 -9.93 4.66
N GLN A 113 5.67 -8.89 5.45
CA GLN A 113 4.48 -8.84 6.31
C GLN A 113 3.21 -8.43 5.55
N PHE A 114 3.32 -7.95 4.30
CA PHE A 114 2.20 -7.38 3.54
C PHE A 114 1.10 -8.41 3.27
N ALA A 115 1.46 -9.58 2.75
CA ALA A 115 0.51 -10.66 2.46
C ALA A 115 -0.19 -11.18 3.73
N ALA A 116 0.56 -11.34 4.83
CA ALA A 116 0.00 -11.75 6.11
C ALA A 116 -0.97 -10.70 6.69
N THR A 117 -0.68 -9.42 6.48
CA THR A 117 -1.55 -8.31 6.91
C THR A 117 -2.86 -8.30 6.11
N ILE A 118 -2.81 -8.54 4.79
CA ILE A 118 -4.02 -8.68 3.97
C ILE A 118 -4.88 -9.84 4.49
N ALA A 119 -4.29 -11.03 4.69
CA ALA A 119 -5.01 -12.20 5.18
C ALA A 119 -5.71 -11.91 6.52
N MET A 120 -4.99 -11.32 7.47
CA MET A 120 -5.54 -10.95 8.78
C MET A 120 -6.71 -9.95 8.65
N LEU A 121 -6.62 -8.96 7.74
CA LEU A 121 -7.69 -7.98 7.52
C LEU A 121 -8.98 -8.61 6.97
N VAL A 122 -8.87 -9.71 6.21
CA VAL A 122 -10.03 -10.45 5.70
C VAL A 122 -10.44 -11.63 6.60
N GLY A 123 -9.81 -11.80 7.77
CA GLY A 123 -10.16 -12.85 8.73
C GLY A 123 -9.50 -14.21 8.46
N GLU A 124 -8.44 -14.24 7.67
CA GLU A 124 -7.68 -15.44 7.32
C GLU A 124 -6.31 -15.45 8.02
N SER A 125 -5.67 -16.63 8.09
CA SER A 125 -4.30 -16.78 8.61
C SER A 125 -3.33 -17.19 7.50
N TRP A 126 -2.47 -16.27 7.06
CA TRP A 126 -1.49 -16.57 6.03
C TRP A 126 -0.43 -17.57 6.48
N GLN A 127 0.00 -17.47 7.74
CA GLN A 127 1.03 -18.35 8.30
C GLN A 127 0.53 -19.80 8.42
N SER A 128 -0.77 -20.01 8.57
CA SER A 128 -1.38 -21.35 8.53
C SER A 128 -1.33 -21.95 7.11
N ALA A 129 -1.55 -21.14 6.07
CA ALA A 129 -1.49 -21.58 4.67
C ALA A 129 -0.05 -21.67 4.11
N ARG A 130 0.87 -20.91 4.68
CA ARG A 130 2.29 -20.83 4.30
C ARG A 130 3.17 -20.80 5.56
N PRO A 131 3.52 -21.97 6.11
CA PRO A 131 4.50 -22.06 7.19
C PRO A 131 5.81 -21.36 6.81
N GLY A 132 6.35 -20.53 7.70
CA GLY A 132 7.54 -19.71 7.47
C GLY A 132 7.28 -18.31 6.91
N ALA A 133 6.03 -17.97 6.55
CA ALA A 133 5.68 -16.60 6.19
C ALA A 133 5.79 -15.65 7.40
N ALA A 134 6.14 -14.39 7.14
CA ALA A 134 6.23 -13.37 8.19
C ALA A 134 4.86 -13.13 8.84
N ALA A 135 4.88 -12.69 10.11
CA ALA A 135 3.69 -12.29 10.84
C ALA A 135 3.10 -10.98 10.27
N PRO A 136 1.77 -10.76 10.38
CA PRO A 136 1.16 -9.49 9.96
C PRO A 136 1.74 -8.29 10.73
N LEU A 137 1.54 -7.09 10.19
CA LEU A 137 1.80 -5.84 10.91
C LEU A 137 0.95 -5.79 12.20
N ARG A 138 1.49 -5.21 13.27
CA ARG A 138 0.76 -5.01 14.53
C ARG A 138 -0.12 -3.77 14.42
N ILE A 139 -1.31 -3.95 13.85
CA ILE A 139 -2.26 -2.86 13.56
C ILE A 139 -3.46 -2.83 14.53
N LYS A 140 -3.41 -3.66 15.59
CA LYS A 140 -4.43 -3.80 16.64
C LYS A 140 -3.75 -3.82 17.99
#